data_AF-A0A962WWC4-F1
#
_entry.id   AF-A0A962WWC4-F1
#
_cell.length_a   1.000
_cell.length_b   1.000
_cell.length_c   1.000
_cell.angle_alpha   90.00
_cell.angle_beta   90.00
_cell.angle_gamma   90.00
#
_symmetry.space_group_name_H-M   'P 1'
#
loop_
_entity.id
_entity.type
_entity.pdbx_description
1 polymer ?
#
loop_
_entity_poly.entity_id
_entity_poly.type
_entity_poly.pdbx_seq_one_letter_code
_entity_poly.pdbx_strand_id
1 'polypeptide(L)'
;MRHVYSSRAVLLALILILPLTAQATVYKCTDADGGVTYSQTPCANDEDLTKIISLHGGSQAHDVQCGIVKNFAFEVGLASKEGKTINELAAEYGGESSLSPLAVNIMRSVYQYQSQPYKTIEDSVAREAEICKSERYGVPACADFPIEFVTEYGGCGSADDSRQRLRKMADWQARQTAEPDNRQMQERLARASEDAHDRERARRDKEACLTAVENELDRNASLARQPQSPSAQEQLREERRELMLRRKGC
;
A
#
# COMPACT_ATOMS: atom_id res chain seq x y z
N MET A 1 -65.18 -60.16 -44.81
CA MET A 1 -66.24 -59.56 -43.98
C MET A 1 -66.00 -59.90 -42.52
N ARG A 2 -65.57 -58.94 -41.71
CA ARG A 2 -66.02 -58.63 -40.33
C ARG A 2 -65.09 -57.57 -39.70
N HIS A 3 -65.73 -56.65 -38.98
CA HIS A 3 -65.34 -55.36 -38.40
C HIS A 3 -64.13 -55.41 -37.43
N VAL A 4 -63.20 -54.43 -37.46
CA VAL A 4 -63.10 -53.15 -36.70
C VAL A 4 -63.17 -53.29 -35.18
N TYR A 5 -62.10 -52.88 -34.46
CA TYR A 5 -62.01 -52.07 -33.21
C TYR A 5 -60.50 -51.86 -32.92
N SER A 6 -59.88 -50.70 -33.19
CA SER A 6 -59.82 -49.46 -32.38
C SER A 6 -59.60 -49.71 -30.88
N SER A 7 -58.39 -49.47 -30.39
CA SER A 7 -58.09 -49.19 -28.98
C SER A 7 -56.81 -48.37 -28.85
N ARG A 8 -57.02 -47.06 -28.88
CA ARG A 8 -56.46 -46.03 -27.99
C ARG A 8 -55.00 -46.18 -27.53
N ALA A 9 -54.21 -45.23 -28.03
CA ALA A 9 -53.04 -44.68 -27.38
C ALA A 9 -53.27 -44.42 -25.88
N VAL A 10 -52.35 -44.89 -25.06
CA VAL A 10 -52.11 -44.38 -23.71
C VAL A 10 -50.64 -43.99 -23.66
N LEU A 11 -50.40 -42.69 -23.84
CA LEU A 11 -49.19 -42.01 -23.38
C LEU A 11 -49.04 -42.31 -21.89
N LEU A 12 -47.99 -43.04 -21.51
CA LEU A 12 -47.51 -43.08 -20.14
C LEU A 12 -46.25 -42.23 -20.08
N ALA A 13 -46.46 -40.95 -19.80
CA ALA A 13 -45.43 -40.00 -19.44
C ALA A 13 -44.87 -40.43 -18.06
N LEU A 14 -43.70 -41.08 -18.09
CA LEU A 14 -42.92 -41.37 -16.89
C LEU A 14 -42.26 -40.05 -16.45
N ILE A 15 -42.98 -39.28 -15.63
CA ILE A 15 -42.44 -38.09 -14.97
C ILE A 15 -41.44 -38.55 -13.90
N LEU A 16 -40.17 -38.27 -14.14
CA LEU A 16 -39.06 -38.34 -13.20
C LEU A 16 -39.36 -37.43 -12.00
N ILE A 17 -39.86 -38.01 -10.89
CA ILE A 17 -39.88 -37.34 -9.59
C ILE A 17 -38.50 -37.55 -8.97
N LEU A 18 -37.55 -36.67 -9.32
CA LEU A 18 -36.32 -36.51 -8.55
C LEU A 18 -36.68 -35.88 -7.19
N PRO A 19 -36.28 -36.47 -6.05
CA PRO A 19 -36.43 -35.79 -4.77
C PRO A 19 -35.52 -34.57 -4.79
N LEU A 20 -36.10 -33.37 -4.81
CA LEU A 20 -35.38 -32.18 -4.39
C LEU A 20 -35.04 -32.39 -2.92
N THR A 21 -33.77 -32.72 -2.65
CA THR A 21 -33.22 -32.69 -1.30
C THR A 21 -33.21 -31.23 -0.85
N ALA A 22 -34.29 -30.81 -0.20
CA ALA A 22 -34.31 -29.56 0.54
C ALA A 22 -33.24 -29.66 1.63
N GLN A 23 -32.09 -29.01 1.41
CA GLN A 23 -31.06 -28.90 2.43
C GLN A 23 -31.60 -28.03 3.56
N ALA A 24 -32.03 -28.66 4.65
CA ALA A 24 -32.43 -27.94 5.85
C ALA A 24 -31.17 -27.34 6.48
N THR A 25 -31.00 -26.03 6.33
CA THR A 25 -29.95 -25.26 6.98
C THR A 25 -30.42 -24.89 8.39
N VAL A 26 -29.66 -25.31 9.40
CA VAL A 26 -29.95 -24.99 10.81
C VAL A 26 -28.96 -23.91 11.25
N TYR A 27 -29.49 -22.75 11.62
CA TYR A 27 -28.72 -21.60 12.08
C TYR A 27 -28.58 -21.65 13.61
N LYS A 28 -27.37 -21.37 14.10
CA LYS A 28 -27.08 -21.21 15.53
C LYS A 28 -27.20 -19.73 15.87
N CYS A 29 -28.21 -19.36 16.65
CA CYS A 29 -28.44 -18.01 17.11
C CYS A 29 -27.91 -17.84 18.54
N THR A 30 -27.16 -16.78 18.79
CA THR A 30 -26.75 -16.35 20.13
C THR A 30 -27.49 -15.07 20.50
N ASP A 31 -28.21 -15.08 21.62
CA ASP A 31 -28.87 -13.89 22.15
C ASP A 31 -27.89 -13.00 22.93
N ALA A 32 -28.35 -11.80 23.32
CA ALA A 32 -27.53 -10.80 24.03
C ALA A 32 -27.10 -11.25 25.43
N ASP A 33 -27.78 -12.25 26.00
CA ASP A 33 -27.47 -12.83 27.31
C ASP A 33 -26.55 -14.06 27.19
N GLY A 34 -26.12 -14.40 25.97
CA GLY A 34 -25.24 -15.53 25.67
C GLY A 34 -25.95 -16.88 25.53
N GLY A 35 -27.29 -16.90 25.53
CA GLY A 35 -28.11 -18.06 25.25
C GLY A 35 -27.99 -18.51 23.79
N VAL A 36 -27.86 -19.82 23.57
CA VAL A 36 -27.76 -20.42 22.24
C VAL A 36 -29.08 -21.07 21.87
N THR A 37 -29.67 -20.68 20.75
CA THR A 37 -30.87 -21.29 20.16
C THR A 37 -30.58 -21.75 18.74
N TYR A 38 -31.30 -22.79 18.28
CA TYR A 38 -31.16 -23.31 16.92
C TYR A 38 -32.45 -23.08 16.16
N SER A 39 -32.33 -22.51 14.96
CA SER A 39 -33.48 -22.12 14.14
C SER A 39 -33.34 -22.64 12.72
N GLN A 40 -34.46 -23.01 12.10
CA GLN A 40 -34.50 -23.33 10.67
C GLN A 40 -34.70 -22.08 9.80
N THR A 41 -34.87 -20.92 10.43
CA THR A 41 -34.91 -19.60 9.78
C THR A 41 -33.74 -18.75 10.30
N PRO A 42 -33.13 -17.88 9.47
CA PRO A 42 -32.09 -16.95 9.89
C PRO A 42 -32.48 -16.19 11.16
N CYS A 43 -31.50 -15.89 12.01
CA CYS A 43 -31.75 -15.22 13.29
C CYS A 43 -32.29 -13.80 13.03
N ALA A 44 -33.23 -13.32 13.86
CA ALA A 44 -33.88 -12.01 13.64
C ALA A 44 -32.90 -10.82 13.71
N ASN A 45 -31.73 -11.00 14.35
CA ASN A 45 -30.67 -9.99 14.44
C ASN A 45 -29.72 -10.03 13.23
N ASP A 46 -29.98 -10.93 12.27
CA ASP A 46 -29.12 -11.28 11.13
C ASP A 46 -29.71 -10.80 9.79
N GLU A 47 -30.71 -9.91 9.80
CA GLU A 47 -31.30 -9.40 8.55
C GLU A 47 -30.26 -8.71 7.65
N ASP A 48 -29.26 -8.06 8.24
CA ASP A 48 -28.12 -7.48 7.50
C ASP A 48 -27.20 -8.57 6.94
N LEU A 49 -26.93 -9.64 7.71
CA LEU A 49 -26.09 -10.77 7.31
C LEU A 49 -26.74 -11.58 6.17
N THR A 50 -28.06 -11.78 6.26
CA THR A 50 -28.84 -12.54 5.27
C THR A 50 -28.96 -11.77 3.95
N LYS A 51 -29.02 -10.44 3.99
CA LYS A 51 -29.01 -9.57 2.79
C LYS A 51 -27.67 -9.61 2.06
N ILE A 52 -26.57 -9.68 2.80
CA ILE A 52 -25.21 -9.70 2.23
C ILE A 52 -24.92 -11.04 1.53
N ILE A 53 -25.43 -12.15 2.06
CA ILE A 53 -25.17 -13.51 1.53
C ILE A 53 -26.12 -13.87 0.38
N SER A 54 -27.37 -13.39 0.41
CA SER A 54 -28.43 -13.85 -0.51
C SER A 54 -28.40 -13.23 -1.91
N LEU A 55 -27.54 -12.25 -2.18
CA LEU A 55 -27.55 -11.54 -3.47
C LEU A 55 -26.80 -12.24 -4.61
N HIS A 56 -25.86 -13.17 -4.38
CA HIS A 56 -25.00 -13.66 -5.48
C HIS A 56 -24.55 -15.13 -5.39
N GLY A 57 -25.38 -16.03 -4.85
CA GLY A 57 -25.12 -17.50 -4.82
C GLY A 57 -25.20 -18.22 -6.19
N GLY A 58 -24.93 -17.54 -7.31
CA GLY A 58 -25.02 -18.09 -8.65
C GLY A 58 -23.68 -18.10 -9.38
N SER A 59 -23.02 -19.26 -9.44
CA SER A 59 -22.06 -19.69 -10.46
C SER A 59 -21.27 -18.56 -11.14
N GLN A 60 -20.25 -18.02 -10.46
CA GLN A 60 -19.24 -17.18 -11.13
C GLN A 60 -17.94 -17.98 -11.32
N ALA A 61 -17.27 -17.74 -12.44
CA ALA A 61 -16.05 -18.44 -12.85
C ALA A 61 -14.99 -18.39 -11.74
N HIS A 62 -14.17 -19.43 -11.64
CA HIS A 62 -13.17 -19.62 -10.57
C HIS A 62 -12.19 -18.43 -10.42
N ASP A 63 -11.90 -17.70 -11.52
CA ASP A 63 -11.08 -16.48 -11.48
C ASP A 63 -11.75 -15.31 -10.72
N VAL A 64 -13.09 -15.29 -10.67
CA VAL A 64 -13.93 -14.30 -9.96
C VAL A 64 -14.15 -14.70 -8.50
N GLN A 65 -13.62 -15.84 -8.06
CA GLN A 65 -13.68 -16.25 -6.64
C GLN A 65 -12.34 -15.99 -5.92
N CYS A 66 -11.27 -15.73 -6.67
CA CYS A 66 -9.97 -15.40 -6.11
C CYS A 66 -9.75 -13.90 -5.88
N GLY A 67 -10.64 -13.01 -6.33
CA GLY A 67 -10.51 -11.57 -6.07
C GLY A 67 -10.76 -11.22 -4.60
N ILE A 68 -11.66 -11.93 -3.90
CA ILE A 68 -11.82 -11.79 -2.44
C ILE A 68 -10.55 -12.20 -1.69
N VAL A 69 -9.88 -13.27 -2.12
CA VAL A 69 -8.57 -13.67 -1.59
C VAL A 69 -7.53 -12.57 -1.83
N LYS A 70 -7.50 -11.98 -3.03
CA LYS A 70 -6.58 -10.89 -3.36
C LYS A 70 -6.82 -9.65 -2.51
N ASN A 71 -8.08 -9.29 -2.27
CA ASN A 71 -8.45 -8.14 -1.45
C ASN A 71 -8.13 -8.39 0.02
N PHE A 72 -8.42 -9.58 0.54
CA PHE A 72 -8.06 -9.93 1.90
C PHE A 72 -6.55 -9.99 2.11
N ALA A 73 -5.81 -10.63 1.19
CA ALA A 73 -4.34 -10.66 1.24
C ALA A 73 -3.72 -9.25 1.17
N PHE A 74 -4.37 -8.33 0.46
CA PHE A 74 -3.95 -6.93 0.41
C PHE A 74 -4.14 -6.22 1.75
N GLU A 75 -5.30 -6.36 2.41
CA GLU A 75 -5.54 -5.80 3.74
C GLU A 75 -4.54 -6.31 4.78
N VAL A 76 -4.33 -7.63 4.79
CA VAL A 76 -3.32 -8.25 5.65
C VAL A 76 -1.93 -7.67 5.34
N GLY A 77 -1.62 -7.47 4.06
CA GLY A 77 -0.36 -6.91 3.63
C GLY A 77 -0.14 -5.46 4.06
N LEU A 78 -1.20 -4.64 4.05
CA LEU A 78 -1.16 -3.28 4.57
C LEU A 78 -0.92 -3.28 6.09
N ALA A 79 -1.70 -4.06 6.84
CA ALA A 79 -1.58 -4.18 8.28
C ALA A 79 -0.17 -4.63 8.71
N SER A 80 0.40 -5.60 8.00
CA SER A 80 1.78 -6.07 8.21
C SER A 80 2.82 -4.96 7.94
N LYS A 81 2.65 -4.15 6.88
CA LYS A 81 3.54 -3.00 6.62
C LYS A 81 3.41 -1.89 7.66
N GLU A 82 2.24 -1.75 8.27
CA GLU A 82 1.99 -0.84 9.39
C GLU A 82 2.54 -1.38 10.72
N GLY A 83 3.17 -2.56 10.72
CA GLY A 83 3.81 -3.15 11.88
C GLY A 83 2.86 -3.89 12.83
N LYS A 84 1.58 -4.06 12.43
CA LYS A 84 0.65 -4.90 13.19
C LYS A 84 1.11 -6.35 13.15
N THR A 85 0.84 -7.08 14.21
CA THR A 85 1.02 -8.53 14.29
C THR A 85 -0.24 -9.27 13.84
N ILE A 86 -0.09 -10.57 13.53
CA ILE A 86 -1.24 -11.43 13.19
C ILE A 86 -2.31 -11.41 14.30
N ASN A 87 -1.90 -11.40 15.58
CA ASN A 87 -2.82 -11.44 16.71
C ASN A 87 -3.59 -10.12 16.88
N GLU A 88 -2.92 -8.98 16.67
CA GLU A 88 -3.58 -7.68 16.68
C GLU A 88 -4.58 -7.55 15.54
N LEU A 89 -4.20 -7.97 14.33
CA LEU A 89 -5.11 -7.99 13.19
C LEU A 89 -6.29 -8.96 13.39
N ALA A 90 -6.04 -10.14 13.98
CA ALA A 90 -7.11 -11.09 14.32
C ALA A 90 -8.07 -10.52 15.36
N ALA A 91 -7.56 -9.76 16.34
CA ALA A 91 -8.39 -9.10 17.35
C ALA A 91 -9.34 -8.06 16.74
N GLU A 92 -8.92 -7.35 15.69
CA GLU A 92 -9.77 -6.41 14.94
C GLU A 92 -10.94 -7.13 14.23
N TYR A 93 -10.77 -8.41 13.92
CA TYR A 93 -11.78 -9.29 13.29
C TYR A 93 -12.59 -10.11 14.31
N GLY A 94 -12.61 -9.71 15.58
CA GLY A 94 -13.36 -10.41 16.64
C GLY A 94 -12.58 -11.53 17.35
N GLY A 95 -11.27 -11.65 17.09
CA GLY A 95 -10.36 -12.62 17.72
C GLY A 95 -10.02 -13.84 16.85
N GLU A 96 -9.09 -14.68 17.31
CA GLU A 96 -8.65 -15.85 16.52
C GLU A 96 -9.77 -16.89 16.31
N SER A 97 -10.74 -16.96 17.22
CA SER A 97 -11.87 -17.89 17.14
C SER A 97 -12.98 -17.49 16.16
N SER A 98 -13.02 -16.23 15.71
CA SER A 98 -13.99 -15.75 14.71
C SER A 98 -13.47 -15.88 13.28
N LEU A 99 -12.17 -16.13 13.12
CA LEU A 99 -11.54 -16.31 11.81
C LEU A 99 -11.73 -17.73 11.28
N SER A 100 -12.08 -17.84 10.00
CA SER A 100 -12.07 -19.14 9.32
C SER A 100 -10.64 -19.67 9.19
N PRO A 101 -10.45 -21.00 9.05
CA PRO A 101 -9.14 -21.57 8.75
C PRO A 101 -8.52 -21.00 7.47
N LEU A 102 -9.32 -20.64 6.46
CA LEU A 102 -8.84 -20.03 5.22
C LEU A 102 -8.25 -18.65 5.48
N ALA A 103 -8.97 -17.79 6.21
CA ALA A 103 -8.52 -16.45 6.56
C ALA A 103 -7.20 -16.50 7.36
N VAL A 104 -7.11 -17.37 8.37
CA VAL A 104 -5.89 -17.56 9.16
C VAL A 104 -4.72 -18.04 8.28
N ASN A 105 -4.96 -18.95 7.34
CA ASN A 105 -3.93 -19.44 6.43
C ASN A 105 -3.42 -18.35 5.50
N ILE A 106 -4.30 -17.55 4.92
CA ILE A 106 -3.92 -16.40 4.09
C ILE A 106 -3.13 -15.40 4.93
N MET A 107 -3.58 -15.08 6.15
CA MET A 107 -2.86 -14.17 7.05
C MET A 107 -1.42 -14.64 7.29
N ARG A 108 -1.26 -15.88 7.75
CA ARG A 108 0.07 -16.47 8.01
C ARG A 108 0.95 -16.47 6.77
N SER A 109 0.36 -16.83 5.63
CA SER A 109 1.05 -16.89 4.33
C SER A 109 1.58 -15.53 3.89
N VAL A 110 0.76 -14.47 4.01
CA VAL A 110 1.16 -13.09 3.68
C VAL A 110 2.28 -12.61 4.61
N TYR A 111 2.15 -12.79 5.93
CA TYR A 111 3.19 -12.37 6.88
C TYR A 111 4.52 -13.09 6.66
N GLN A 112 4.49 -14.42 6.46
CA GLN A 112 5.69 -15.21 6.16
C GLN A 112 6.35 -14.78 4.85
N TYR A 113 5.56 -14.41 3.85
CA TYR A 113 6.11 -13.97 2.58
C TYR A 113 6.69 -12.56 2.66
N GLN A 114 6.02 -11.64 3.37
CA GLN A 114 6.50 -10.27 3.56
C GLN A 114 7.72 -10.15 4.46
N SER A 115 7.98 -11.13 5.34
CA SER A 115 9.22 -11.16 6.13
C SER A 115 10.47 -11.42 5.28
N GLN A 116 10.32 -11.77 4.00
CA GLN A 116 11.43 -11.95 3.08
C GLN A 116 11.92 -10.59 2.53
N PRO A 117 13.23 -10.42 2.30
CA PRO A 117 13.76 -9.18 1.76
C PRO A 117 13.20 -8.90 0.36
N TYR A 118 12.95 -7.61 0.10
CA TYR A 118 12.47 -7.08 -1.19
C TYR A 118 11.06 -7.52 -1.63
N LYS A 119 10.22 -8.03 -0.72
CA LYS A 119 8.82 -8.36 -1.05
C LYS A 119 7.87 -7.19 -0.82
N THR A 120 7.05 -6.91 -1.82
CA THR A 120 6.01 -5.88 -1.76
C THR A 120 4.66 -6.47 -1.35
N ILE A 121 3.67 -5.61 -1.08
CA ILE A 121 2.29 -6.06 -0.83
C ILE A 121 1.73 -6.74 -2.08
N GLU A 122 2.01 -6.17 -3.25
CA GLU A 122 1.56 -6.68 -4.54
C GLU A 122 2.11 -8.08 -4.82
N ASP A 123 3.36 -8.35 -4.45
CA ASP A 123 3.94 -9.69 -4.58
C ASP A 123 3.20 -10.71 -3.70
N SER A 124 2.83 -10.34 -2.47
CA SER A 124 2.02 -11.20 -1.59
C SER A 124 0.65 -11.47 -2.21
N VAL A 125 -0.03 -10.42 -2.69
CA VAL A 125 -1.35 -10.54 -3.32
C VAL A 125 -1.32 -11.43 -4.55
N ALA A 126 -0.31 -11.26 -5.41
CA ALA A 126 -0.13 -12.08 -6.60
C ALA A 126 0.10 -13.55 -6.22
N ARG A 127 0.93 -13.81 -5.20
CA ARG A 127 1.17 -15.16 -4.70
C ARG A 127 -0.10 -15.82 -4.16
N GLU A 128 -0.88 -15.13 -3.33
CA GLU A 128 -2.12 -15.67 -2.78
C GLU A 128 -3.17 -15.94 -3.88
N ALA A 129 -3.20 -15.10 -4.92
CA ALA A 129 -4.04 -15.35 -6.10
C ALA A 129 -3.64 -16.64 -6.83
N GLU A 130 -2.34 -16.88 -7.03
CA GLU A 130 -1.85 -18.10 -7.67
C GLU A 130 -2.13 -19.35 -6.80
N ILE A 131 -2.02 -19.24 -5.47
CA ILE A 131 -2.39 -20.32 -4.56
C ILE A 131 -3.89 -20.63 -4.67
N CYS A 132 -4.75 -19.60 -4.68
CA CYS A 132 -6.19 -19.74 -4.88
C CYS A 132 -6.52 -20.45 -6.21
N LYS A 133 -5.91 -20.02 -7.32
CA LYS A 133 -6.10 -20.65 -8.64
C LYS A 133 -5.62 -22.11 -8.69
N SER A 134 -4.64 -22.47 -7.86
CA SER A 134 -4.16 -23.86 -7.76
C SER A 134 -5.07 -24.79 -6.95
N GLU A 135 -6.26 -24.31 -6.54
CA GLU A 135 -7.27 -25.02 -5.73
C GLU A 135 -6.78 -25.44 -4.34
N ARG A 136 -5.61 -24.97 -3.90
CA ARG A 136 -5.05 -25.29 -2.58
C ARG A 136 -5.87 -24.75 -1.41
N TYR A 137 -6.64 -23.70 -1.67
CA TYR A 137 -7.59 -23.12 -0.70
C TYR A 137 -9.00 -23.71 -0.81
N GLY A 138 -9.25 -24.61 -1.76
CA GLY A 138 -10.60 -24.94 -2.17
C GLY A 138 -11.27 -23.76 -2.88
N VAL A 139 -12.59 -23.78 -2.94
CA VAL A 139 -13.41 -22.70 -3.50
C VAL A 139 -13.69 -21.68 -2.38
N PRO A 140 -13.08 -20.48 -2.40
CA PRO A 140 -13.32 -19.49 -1.36
C PRO A 140 -14.77 -19.00 -1.41
N ALA A 141 -15.46 -19.09 -0.28
CA ALA A 141 -16.77 -18.50 -0.08
C ALA A 141 -16.64 -17.21 0.73
N CYS A 142 -17.60 -16.31 0.58
CA CYS A 142 -17.60 -15.05 1.33
C CYS A 142 -17.63 -15.27 2.86
N ALA A 143 -18.31 -16.33 3.32
CA ALA A 143 -18.36 -16.72 4.72
C ALA A 143 -17.01 -17.19 5.29
N ASP A 144 -16.01 -17.44 4.44
CA ASP A 144 -14.67 -17.78 4.87
C ASP A 144 -13.85 -16.55 5.27
N PHE A 145 -14.39 -15.34 5.12
CA PHE A 145 -13.69 -14.09 5.42
C PHE A 145 -14.33 -13.36 6.60
N PRO A 146 -13.57 -12.54 7.34
CA PRO A 146 -14.11 -11.76 8.45
C PRO A 146 -15.23 -10.84 8.00
N ILE A 147 -16.27 -10.71 8.83
CA ILE A 147 -17.43 -9.90 8.47
C ILE A 147 -17.10 -8.43 8.40
N GLU A 148 -16.16 -7.95 9.22
CA GLU A 148 -15.69 -6.58 9.22
C GLU A 148 -15.02 -6.27 7.87
N PHE A 149 -14.17 -7.18 7.39
CA PHE A 149 -13.54 -7.07 6.07
C PHE A 149 -14.59 -7.06 4.95
N VAL A 150 -15.51 -8.03 4.94
CA VAL A 150 -16.54 -8.13 3.91
C VAL A 150 -17.42 -6.88 3.89
N THR A 151 -17.82 -6.39 5.05
CA THR A 151 -18.64 -5.19 5.20
C THR A 151 -17.91 -3.94 4.73
N GLU A 152 -16.64 -3.78 5.09
CA GLU A 152 -15.82 -2.65 4.65
C GLU A 152 -15.71 -2.61 3.12
N TYR A 153 -15.60 -3.78 2.50
CA TYR A 153 -15.57 -3.93 1.05
C TYR A 153 -16.94 -3.84 0.36
N GLY A 154 -18.00 -3.46 1.08
CA GLY A 154 -19.35 -3.27 0.52
C GLY A 154 -20.13 -4.57 0.31
N GLY A 155 -19.74 -5.65 1.00
CA GLY A 155 -20.36 -6.97 0.91
C GLY A 155 -19.68 -7.92 -0.07
N CYS A 156 -20.15 -9.17 -0.11
CA CYS A 156 -19.53 -10.25 -0.87
C CYS A 156 -19.34 -9.97 -2.36
N GLY A 157 -20.29 -9.29 -3.01
CA GLY A 157 -20.22 -8.97 -4.43
C GLY A 157 -19.18 -7.90 -4.77
N SER A 158 -18.78 -7.08 -3.79
CA SER A 158 -17.80 -6.01 -3.95
C SER A 158 -16.45 -6.36 -3.32
N ALA A 159 -16.42 -7.31 -2.39
CA ALA A 159 -15.20 -7.89 -1.85
C ALA A 159 -14.35 -8.63 -2.90
N ASP A 160 -14.92 -8.98 -4.05
CA ASP A 160 -14.17 -9.48 -5.21
C ASP A 160 -13.64 -8.35 -6.14
N ASP A 161 -14.19 -7.14 -6.04
CA ASP A 161 -13.86 -6.03 -6.92
C ASP A 161 -12.46 -5.44 -6.61
N SER A 162 -11.64 -5.35 -7.65
CA SER A 162 -10.33 -4.71 -7.63
C SER A 162 -10.35 -3.20 -7.34
N ARG A 163 -11.46 -2.50 -7.60
CA ARG A 163 -11.53 -1.03 -7.47
C ARG A 163 -11.25 -0.55 -6.05
N GLN A 164 -11.78 -1.24 -5.06
CA GLN A 164 -11.62 -0.82 -3.66
C GLN A 164 -10.17 -0.99 -3.18
N ARG A 165 -9.53 -2.09 -3.56
CA ARG A 165 -8.09 -2.32 -3.35
C ARG A 165 -7.23 -1.24 -3.99
N LEU A 166 -7.52 -0.88 -5.25
CA LEU A 166 -6.76 0.17 -5.94
C LEU A 166 -6.89 1.53 -5.26
N ARG A 167 -8.08 1.87 -4.75
CA ARG A 167 -8.31 3.10 -3.96
C ARG A 167 -7.49 3.09 -2.67
N LYS A 168 -7.61 2.02 -1.86
CA LYS A 168 -6.86 1.90 -0.60
C LYS A 168 -5.35 1.92 -0.81
N MET A 169 -4.85 1.32 -1.90
CA MET A 169 -3.44 1.36 -2.27
C MET A 169 -2.99 2.78 -2.59
N ALA A 170 -3.77 3.54 -3.36
CA ALA A 170 -3.48 4.94 -3.65
C ALA A 170 -3.48 5.79 -2.38
N ASP A 171 -4.45 5.59 -1.49
CA ASP A 171 -4.53 6.30 -0.21
C ASP A 171 -3.34 5.98 0.71
N TRP A 172 -2.94 4.71 0.79
CA TRP A 172 -1.76 4.30 1.56
C TRP A 172 -0.48 4.92 0.99
N GLN A 173 -0.28 4.87 -0.33
CA GLN A 173 0.87 5.51 -0.99
C GLN A 173 0.87 7.03 -0.78
N ALA A 174 -0.30 7.68 -0.81
CA ALA A 174 -0.44 9.09 -0.51
C ALA A 174 -0.04 9.40 0.94
N ARG A 175 -0.42 8.56 1.92
CA ARG A 175 0.00 8.73 3.33
C ARG A 175 1.51 8.57 3.51
N GLN A 176 2.12 7.58 2.85
CA GLN A 176 3.57 7.33 2.90
C GLN A 176 4.38 8.47 2.26
N THR A 177 3.86 9.07 1.19
CA THR A 177 4.52 10.21 0.53
C THR A 177 4.26 11.55 1.23
N ALA A 178 3.15 11.67 1.95
CA ALA A 178 2.77 12.86 2.72
C ALA A 178 3.39 12.91 4.13
N GLU A 179 4.17 11.90 4.53
CA GLU A 179 4.78 11.87 5.86
C GLU A 179 5.68 13.12 6.06
N PRO A 180 5.42 13.93 7.11
CA PRO A 180 6.02 15.26 7.28
C PRO A 180 7.55 15.24 7.36
N ASP A 181 8.13 14.09 7.73
CA ASP A 181 9.57 13.89 7.84
C ASP A 181 10.28 13.97 6.48
N ASN A 182 9.65 13.49 5.39
CA ASN A 182 10.27 13.53 4.07
C ASN A 182 10.30 14.96 3.50
N ARG A 183 9.22 15.73 3.69
CA ARG A 183 9.19 17.14 3.29
C ARG A 183 10.16 18.00 4.12
N GLN A 184 10.21 17.79 5.44
CA GLN A 184 11.17 18.49 6.29
C GLN A 184 12.62 18.10 5.98
N MET A 185 12.89 16.83 5.68
CA MET A 185 14.21 16.37 5.25
C MET A 185 14.63 16.99 3.91
N GLN A 186 13.72 17.05 2.93
CA GLN A 186 13.98 17.71 1.65
C GLN A 186 14.25 19.21 1.81
N GLU A 187 13.49 19.90 2.66
CA GLU A 187 13.74 21.32 2.96
C GLU A 187 15.08 21.54 3.66
N ARG A 188 15.48 20.66 4.59
CA ARG A 188 16.79 20.70 5.24
C ARG A 188 17.93 20.46 4.25
N LEU A 189 17.78 19.49 3.35
CA LEU A 189 18.76 19.20 2.30
C LEU A 189 18.91 20.38 1.33
N ALA A 190 17.80 20.99 0.92
CA ALA A 190 17.81 22.16 0.05
C ALA A 190 18.58 23.33 0.68
N ARG A 191 18.29 23.66 1.96
CA ARG A 191 19.02 24.72 2.69
C ARG A 191 20.50 24.40 2.86
N ALA A 192 20.83 23.15 3.21
CA ALA A 192 22.22 22.73 3.34
C ALA A 192 23.00 22.83 2.02
N SER A 193 22.33 22.55 0.89
CA SER A 193 22.91 22.70 -0.45
C SER A 193 23.13 24.17 -0.81
N GLU A 194 22.18 25.05 -0.49
CA GLU A 194 22.30 26.50 -0.70
C GLU A 194 23.45 27.09 0.12
N ASP A 195 23.51 26.77 1.42
CA ASP A 195 24.60 27.17 2.32
C ASP A 195 25.97 26.68 1.82
N ALA A 196 26.04 25.47 1.26
CA ALA A 196 27.28 24.93 0.69
C ALA A 196 27.72 25.70 -0.56
N HIS A 197 26.78 26.07 -1.43
CA HIS A 197 27.05 26.89 -2.61
C HIS A 197 27.51 28.30 -2.25
N ASP A 198 26.93 28.92 -1.22
CA ASP A 198 27.31 30.25 -0.77
C ASP A 198 28.71 30.26 -0.16
N ARG A 199 29.08 29.24 0.62
CA ARG A 199 30.45 29.07 1.13
C ARG A 199 31.47 28.91 0.01
N GLU A 200 31.15 28.12 -1.00
CA GLU A 200 32.02 27.93 -2.16
C GLU A 200 32.17 29.22 -2.97
N ARG A 201 31.10 30.01 -3.12
CA ARG A 201 31.15 31.33 -3.77
C ARG A 201 32.03 32.28 -2.98
N ALA A 202 31.82 32.40 -1.67
CA ALA A 202 32.64 33.26 -0.80
C ALA A 202 34.13 32.87 -0.84
N ARG A 203 34.43 31.57 -0.89
CA ARG A 203 35.81 31.07 -1.05
C ARG A 203 36.43 31.54 -2.37
N ARG A 204 35.71 31.38 -3.48
CA ARG A 204 36.16 31.83 -4.81
C ARG A 204 36.35 33.33 -4.88
N ASP A 205 35.43 34.10 -4.32
CA ASP A 205 35.51 35.56 -4.31
C ASP A 205 36.73 36.04 -3.51
N LYS A 206 37.00 35.40 -2.37
CA LYS A 206 38.20 35.65 -1.57
C LYS A 206 39.48 35.30 -2.33
N GLU A 207 39.55 34.12 -2.94
CA GLU A 207 40.70 33.70 -3.75
C GLU A 207 40.94 34.67 -4.92
N ALA A 208 39.88 35.12 -5.60
CA ALA A 208 39.95 36.11 -6.67
C ALA A 208 40.45 37.47 -6.16
N CYS A 209 39.96 37.94 -5.00
CA CYS A 209 40.41 39.17 -4.36
C CYS A 209 41.90 39.12 -4.02
N LEU A 210 42.34 38.04 -3.37
CA LEU A 210 43.75 37.84 -3.00
C LEU A 210 44.65 37.84 -4.25
N THR A 211 44.25 37.12 -5.29
CA THR A 211 44.99 37.03 -6.54
C THR A 211 45.12 38.39 -7.23
N ALA A 212 44.05 39.19 -7.25
CA ALA A 212 44.07 40.54 -7.82
C ALA A 212 45.05 41.45 -7.06
N VAL A 213 45.01 41.44 -5.73
CA VAL A 213 45.91 42.26 -4.90
C VAL A 213 47.37 41.80 -5.01
N GLU A 214 47.63 40.50 -5.11
CA GLU A 214 48.98 39.96 -5.31
C GLU A 214 49.57 40.41 -6.66
N ASN A 215 48.77 40.38 -7.73
CA ASN A 215 49.19 40.91 -9.03
C ASN A 215 49.52 42.41 -8.98
N GLU A 216 48.76 43.21 -8.23
CA GLU A 216 49.04 44.64 -8.03
C GLU A 216 50.32 44.86 -7.21
N LEU A 217 50.55 44.07 -6.16
CA LEU A 217 51.77 44.11 -5.35
C LEU A 217 53.01 43.77 -6.18
N ASP A 218 52.94 42.77 -7.05
CA ASP A 218 54.04 42.38 -7.93
C ASP A 218 54.36 43.49 -8.94
N ARG A 219 53.33 44.13 -9.51
CA ARG A 219 53.51 45.31 -10.38
C ARG A 219 54.17 46.46 -9.62
N ASN A 220 53.67 46.83 -8.45
CA ASN A 220 54.26 47.89 -7.62
C ASN A 220 55.73 47.58 -7.27
N ALA A 221 56.04 46.33 -6.91
CA ALA A 221 57.41 45.89 -6.64
C ALA A 221 58.32 45.96 -7.89
N SER A 222 57.80 45.65 -9.07
CA SER A 222 58.53 45.77 -10.33
C SER A 222 58.88 47.22 -10.68
N LEU A 223 57.94 48.16 -10.46
CA LEU A 223 58.13 49.59 -10.67
C LEU A 223 59.14 50.17 -9.68
N ALA A 224 59.10 49.73 -8.42
CA ALA A 224 60.02 50.19 -7.38
C ALA A 224 61.49 49.80 -7.63
N ARG A 225 61.76 48.82 -8.52
CA ARG A 225 63.12 48.43 -8.93
C ARG A 225 63.68 49.30 -10.06
N GLN A 226 62.85 50.09 -10.73
CA GLN A 226 63.29 50.96 -11.83
C GLN A 226 63.88 52.26 -11.28
N PRO A 227 64.79 52.94 -12.00
CA PRO A 227 65.28 54.26 -11.61
C PRO A 227 64.12 55.26 -11.61
N GLN A 228 63.82 55.84 -10.45
CA GLN A 228 62.66 56.71 -10.21
C GLN A 228 63.11 57.95 -9.43
N SER A 229 62.34 59.03 -9.50
CA SER A 229 62.57 60.19 -8.63
C SER A 229 62.24 59.86 -7.16
N PRO A 230 62.80 60.58 -6.18
CA PRO A 230 62.48 60.36 -4.76
C PRO A 230 60.98 60.47 -4.45
N SER A 231 60.27 61.38 -5.10
CA SER A 231 58.81 61.55 -4.92
C SER A 231 58.01 60.37 -5.45
N ALA A 232 58.38 59.81 -6.61
CA ALA A 232 57.75 58.62 -7.16
C ALA A 232 58.02 57.37 -6.30
N GLN A 233 59.19 57.30 -5.69
CA GLN A 233 59.53 56.19 -4.78
C GLN A 233 58.70 56.22 -3.49
N GLU A 234 58.36 57.40 -2.98
CA GLU A 234 57.49 57.54 -1.80
C GLU A 234 56.04 57.16 -2.12
N GLN A 235 55.52 57.55 -3.30
CA GLN A 235 54.20 57.15 -3.77
C GLN A 235 54.05 55.63 -3.87
N LEU A 236 55.05 54.93 -4.43
CA LEU A 236 55.03 53.47 -4.52
C LEU A 236 55.00 52.79 -3.14
N ARG A 237 55.65 53.37 -2.12
CA ARG A 237 55.62 52.85 -0.73
C ARG A 237 54.24 53.04 -0.08
N GLU A 238 53.56 54.13 -0.40
CA GLU A 238 52.22 54.41 0.10
C GLU A 238 51.19 53.48 -0.54
N GLU A 239 51.22 53.37 -1.87
CA GLU A 239 50.38 52.41 -2.61
C GLU A 239 50.59 50.97 -2.12
N ARG A 240 51.84 50.56 -1.87
CA ARG A 240 52.14 49.25 -1.29
C ARG A 240 51.50 49.03 0.09
N ARG A 241 51.44 50.08 0.93
CA ARG A 241 50.76 50.00 2.24
C ARG A 241 49.26 49.83 2.07
N GLU A 242 48.65 50.56 1.13
CA GLU A 242 47.22 50.41 0.82
C GLU A 242 46.88 49.03 0.27
N LEU A 243 47.70 48.48 -0.62
CA LEU A 243 47.53 47.12 -1.14
C LEU A 243 47.63 46.07 -0.02
N MET A 244 48.55 46.24 0.92
CA MET A 244 48.66 45.35 2.09
C MET A 244 47.46 45.45 3.03
N LEU A 245 46.81 46.61 3.12
CA LEU A 245 45.55 46.78 3.84
C LEU A 245 44.38 46.11 3.10
N ARG A 246 44.28 46.31 1.78
CA ARG A 246 43.27 45.65 0.93
C ARG A 246 43.40 44.13 0.98
N ARG A 247 44.62 43.59 0.95
CA ARG A 247 44.87 42.13 1.09
C ARG A 247 44.31 41.55 2.37
N LYS A 248 44.37 42.29 3.48
CA LYS A 248 43.81 41.86 4.78
C LYS A 248 42.28 41.88 4.78
N GLY A 249 41.66 42.60 3.85
CA GLY A 249 40.21 42.73 3.73
C GLY A 249 39.52 41.70 2.82
N CYS A 250 40.26 40.77 2.19
CA CYS A 250 39.73 39.79 1.22
C CYS A 250 39.01 38.54 1.80
#